data_AF-A0A1C3XJI0-F1
#
_entry.id   AF-A0A1C3XJI0-F1
#
_cell.length_a   1.000
_cell.length_b   1.000
_cell.length_c   1.000
_cell.angle_alpha   90.00
_cell.angle_beta   90.00
_cell.angle_gamma   90.00
#
_symmetry.space_group_name_H-M   'P 1'
#
loop_
_entity.id
_entity.type
_entity.pdbx_description
1 polymer ?
#
loop_
_entity_poly.entity_id
_entity_poly.type
_entity_poly.pdbx_seq_one_letter_code
_entity_poly.pdbx_strand_id
1 'polypeptide(L)'
;MAKRQIANPSPVPKRLIGYARVSTDEQVHDAQMDELRAAGCERIFQEQGSGASRARPVLTRLLGDLKAGDVLVVVRLDRLARSVSHLLQVIEDLEERGVHFRSIRDPIDTSTPQGMFSLQVLGAVAQLERALIAERTKAGIKAAKARGKLPGNPGLRERRPEAIKAVSKAREKIYLDELISSAQTWLPTVRQLRPKHSWDNVVRVLNRRGHDWTEERLRRAVHRMVREKLADPELLVRSPRRAPEDHLMKLVAAISIADPGLSLRDIASQLDQMGERPARGGRKWQPSSVRNLLDEAHRFGLIRH
;
A
#
# COMPACT_ATOMS: atom_id res chain seq x y z
N MET A 1 7.15 18.60 57.28
CA MET A 1 7.86 18.64 55.98
C MET A 1 6.89 18.25 54.87
N ALA A 2 7.07 18.84 53.69
CA ALA A 2 6.01 19.19 52.74
C ALA A 2 5.27 18.02 52.04
N LYS A 3 3.92 18.11 51.98
CA LYS A 3 3.11 17.44 50.95
C LYS A 3 3.44 18.08 49.61
N ARG A 4 4.08 17.33 48.70
CA ARG A 4 4.21 17.72 47.29
C ARG A 4 2.80 17.83 46.70
N GLN A 5 2.36 19.07 46.45
CA GLN A 5 1.24 19.34 45.55
C GLN A 5 1.66 18.86 44.15
N ILE A 6 0.97 17.84 43.64
CA ILE A 6 1.01 17.49 42.23
C ILE A 6 0.32 18.65 41.52
N ALA A 7 1.08 19.46 40.79
CA ALA A 7 0.56 20.54 40.00
C ALA A 7 -0.44 19.96 38.98
N ASN A 8 -1.71 20.35 39.08
CA ASN A 8 -2.68 20.12 38.01
C ASN A 8 -2.16 20.86 36.76
N PRO A 9 -1.98 20.18 35.61
CA PRO A 9 -1.66 20.89 34.39
C PRO A 9 -2.81 21.86 34.09
N SER A 10 -2.48 23.15 33.94
CA SER A 10 -3.43 24.20 33.59
C SER A 10 -4.25 23.80 32.35
N PRO A 11 -5.56 24.11 32.29
CA PRO A 11 -6.40 23.68 31.17
C PRO A 11 -5.89 24.36 29.90
N VAL A 12 -5.39 23.55 28.96
CA VAL A 12 -5.11 23.99 27.59
C VAL A 12 -6.41 24.60 27.05
N PRO A 13 -6.39 25.81 26.46
CA PRO A 13 -7.60 26.45 25.96
C PRO A 13 -8.28 25.52 24.93
N LYS A 14 -9.52 25.12 25.24
CA LYS A 14 -10.35 24.27 24.35
C LYS A 14 -10.68 25.05 23.08
N ARG A 15 -9.96 24.77 22.00
CA ARG A 15 -10.27 25.35 20.69
C ARG A 15 -11.46 24.60 20.09
N LEU A 16 -12.55 25.33 19.86
CA LEU A 16 -13.74 24.79 19.20
C LEU A 16 -13.57 24.94 17.69
N ILE A 17 -13.54 23.82 16.97
CA ILE A 17 -13.34 23.79 15.52
C ILE A 17 -14.59 23.21 14.87
N GLY A 18 -15.28 24.05 14.10
CA GLY A 18 -16.52 23.70 13.43
C GLY A 18 -16.29 23.00 12.11
N TYR A 19 -17.12 22.02 11.79
CA TYR A 19 -17.18 21.41 10.47
C TYR A 19 -18.61 21.46 9.90
N ALA A 20 -18.73 22.04 8.71
CA ALA A 20 -19.96 22.18 7.96
C ALA A 20 -19.85 21.43 6.64
N ARG A 21 -20.94 20.77 6.22
CA ARG A 21 -21.04 20.13 4.90
C ARG A 21 -22.28 20.67 4.20
N VAL A 22 -22.04 21.42 3.13
CA VAL A 22 -23.05 22.18 2.42
C VAL A 22 -23.24 21.62 1.01
N SER A 23 -24.51 21.45 0.63
CA SER A 23 -24.93 21.25 -0.75
C SER A 23 -25.09 22.61 -1.43
N THR A 24 -25.26 22.64 -2.75
CA THR A 24 -25.41 23.85 -3.59
C THR A 24 -26.63 24.73 -3.30
N ASP A 25 -27.29 24.58 -2.15
CA ASP A 25 -28.46 25.36 -1.74
C ASP A 25 -28.02 26.39 -0.69
N GLU A 26 -28.00 27.66 -1.09
CA GLU A 26 -27.48 28.79 -0.31
C GLU A 26 -28.28 29.03 0.98
N GLN A 27 -29.58 28.72 1.02
CA GLN A 27 -30.42 28.99 2.20
C GLN A 27 -30.09 28.07 3.38
N VAL A 28 -29.63 26.85 3.12
CA VAL A 28 -29.25 25.88 4.17
C VAL A 28 -27.83 26.14 4.67
N HIS A 29 -27.02 26.88 3.89
CA HIS A 29 -25.64 27.21 4.21
C HIS A 29 -25.51 28.11 5.44
N ASP A 30 -26.28 29.20 5.46
CA ASP A 30 -26.16 30.24 6.48
C ASP A 30 -26.59 29.73 7.86
N ALA A 31 -27.70 28.99 7.93
CA ALA A 31 -28.19 28.43 9.20
C ALA A 31 -27.17 27.52 9.89
N GLN A 32 -26.49 26.65 9.13
CA GLN A 32 -25.48 25.74 9.69
C GLN A 32 -24.23 26.51 10.18
N MET A 33 -23.81 27.54 9.45
CA MET A 33 -22.68 28.36 9.88
C MET A 33 -23.00 29.17 11.12
N ASP A 34 -24.20 29.73 11.20
CA ASP A 34 -24.63 30.55 12.32
C ASP A 34 -24.74 29.73 13.60
N GLU A 35 -25.21 28.49 13.52
CA GLU A 35 -25.20 27.57 14.67
C GLU A 35 -23.78 27.24 15.15
N LEU A 36 -22.84 27.02 14.22
CA LEU A 36 -21.44 26.76 14.59
C LEU A 36 -20.76 27.99 15.20
N ARG A 37 -21.05 29.19 14.68
CA ARG A 37 -20.60 30.46 15.25
C ARG A 37 -21.19 30.71 16.64
N ALA A 38 -22.50 30.49 16.80
CA ALA A 38 -23.20 30.61 18.07
C ALA A 38 -22.68 29.61 19.12
N ALA A 39 -22.23 28.43 18.68
CA ALA A 39 -21.57 27.44 19.53
C ALA A 39 -20.14 27.84 19.95
N GLY A 40 -19.59 28.96 19.45
CA GLY A 40 -18.27 29.46 19.81
C GLY A 40 -17.12 28.89 18.98
N CYS A 41 -17.37 28.34 17.79
CA CYS A 41 -16.32 27.82 16.93
C CYS A 41 -15.41 28.93 16.41
N GLU A 42 -14.13 28.91 16.80
CA GLU A 42 -13.11 29.88 16.35
C GLU A 42 -12.81 29.76 14.85
N ARG A 43 -12.85 28.51 14.35
CA ARG A 43 -12.54 28.20 12.96
C ARG A 43 -13.54 27.19 12.43
N ILE A 44 -14.17 27.52 11.30
CA ILE A 44 -15.18 26.69 10.65
C ILE A 44 -14.64 26.22 9.30
N PHE A 45 -14.60 24.90 9.11
CA PHE A 45 -14.22 24.26 7.87
C PHE A 45 -15.46 23.87 7.09
N GLN A 46 -15.50 24.24 5.81
CA GLN A 46 -16.65 24.03 4.95
C GLN A 46 -16.29 23.02 3.86
N GLU A 47 -17.03 21.92 3.81
CA GLU A 47 -16.93 20.93 2.76
C GLU A 47 -18.03 21.18 1.71
N GLN A 48 -17.60 21.55 0.50
CA GLN A 48 -18.48 21.70 -0.65
C GLN A 48 -18.59 20.35 -1.36
N GLY A 49 -19.79 19.77 -1.40
CA GLY A 49 -19.98 18.50 -2.10
C GLY A 49 -21.42 18.30 -2.55
N SER A 50 -21.60 18.01 -3.85
CA SER A 50 -22.84 17.44 -4.35
C SER A 50 -23.11 16.11 -3.65
N GLY A 51 -24.39 15.73 -3.48
CA GLY A 51 -24.78 14.49 -2.77
C GLY A 51 -24.09 13.21 -3.30
N ALA A 52 -23.62 13.24 -4.55
CA ALA A 52 -22.91 12.14 -5.21
C ALA A 52 -21.39 12.08 -4.89
N SER A 53 -20.76 13.18 -4.48
CA SER A 53 -19.30 13.22 -4.28
C SER A 53 -18.86 12.43 -3.04
N ARG A 54 -17.96 11.45 -3.26
CA ARG A 54 -17.41 10.59 -2.20
C ARG A 54 -16.25 11.24 -1.47
N ALA A 55 -15.45 12.03 -2.16
CA ALA A 55 -14.28 12.69 -1.59
C ALA A 55 -14.71 13.71 -0.52
N ARG A 56 -13.95 13.75 0.58
CA ARG A 56 -14.09 14.75 1.66
C ARG A 56 -12.72 15.31 2.05
N PRO A 57 -12.04 15.99 1.11
CA PRO A 57 -10.67 16.45 1.33
C PRO A 57 -10.57 17.46 2.48
N VAL A 58 -11.60 18.29 2.69
CA VAL A 58 -11.61 19.28 3.78
C VAL A 58 -11.74 18.57 5.12
N LEU A 59 -12.63 17.58 5.24
CA LEU A 59 -12.74 16.77 6.46
C LEU A 59 -11.43 16.04 6.76
N THR A 60 -10.81 15.39 5.77
CA THR A 60 -9.53 14.67 5.96
C THR A 60 -8.43 15.62 6.44
N ARG A 61 -8.33 16.81 5.83
CA ARG A 61 -7.36 17.83 6.26
C ARG A 61 -7.63 18.32 7.68
N LEU A 62 -8.90 18.63 7.99
CA LEU A 62 -9.31 19.04 9.33
C LEU A 62 -8.93 17.98 10.37
N LEU A 63 -9.27 16.71 10.13
CA LEU A 63 -8.92 15.63 11.04
C LEU A 63 -7.40 15.55 11.26
N GLY A 64 -6.58 15.80 10.23
CA GLY A 64 -5.12 15.87 10.37
C GLY A 64 -4.61 17.06 11.19
N ASP A 65 -5.30 18.20 11.13
CA ASP A 65 -4.90 19.45 11.80
C ASP A 65 -5.27 19.51 13.29
N LEU A 66 -6.18 18.65 13.77
CA LEU A 66 -6.64 18.60 15.17
C LEU A 66 -5.54 18.17 16.14
N LYS A 67 -5.51 18.79 17.33
CA LYS A 67 -4.56 18.51 18.41
C LYS A 67 -5.26 18.12 19.70
N ALA A 68 -4.56 17.42 20.58
CA ALA A 68 -5.07 17.07 21.91
C ALA A 68 -5.61 18.31 22.64
N GLY A 69 -6.82 18.21 23.19
CA GLY A 69 -7.55 19.31 23.83
C GLY A 69 -8.46 20.12 22.90
N ASP A 70 -8.34 19.99 21.58
CA ASP A 70 -9.29 20.56 20.64
C ASP A 70 -10.67 19.86 20.73
N VAL A 71 -11.73 20.54 20.30
CA VAL A 71 -13.08 19.96 20.17
C VAL A 71 -13.57 20.12 18.75
N LEU A 72 -13.84 19.01 18.07
CA LEU A 72 -14.52 19.00 16.78
C LEU A 72 -16.02 19.18 17.00
N VAL A 73 -16.58 20.25 16.44
CA VAL A 73 -18.00 20.60 16.57
C VAL A 73 -18.71 20.45 15.22
N VAL A 74 -19.85 19.77 15.23
CA VAL A 74 -20.75 19.68 14.08
C VAL A 74 -22.18 20.01 14.49
N VAL A 75 -23.00 20.48 13.54
CA VAL A 75 -24.41 20.75 13.85
C VAL A 75 -25.18 19.46 14.08
N ARG A 76 -24.90 18.42 13.28
CA ARG A 76 -25.53 17.10 13.36
C ARG A 76 -24.58 15.98 12.93
N LEU A 77 -24.83 14.76 13.40
CA LEU A 77 -24.02 13.57 13.06
C LEU A 77 -23.98 13.25 11.56
N ASP A 78 -25.08 13.46 10.81
CA ASP A 78 -25.16 13.19 9.36
C ASP A 78 -24.19 14.05 8.53
N ARG A 79 -23.75 15.18 9.11
CA ARG A 79 -22.78 16.07 8.48
C ARG A 79 -21.38 15.49 8.59
N LEU A 80 -21.04 14.88 9.72
CA LEU A 80 -19.75 14.24 9.93
C LEU A 80 -19.64 12.87 9.27
N ALA A 81 -20.67 12.02 9.36
CA ALA A 81 -20.55 10.60 9.00
C ALA A 81 -21.67 10.11 8.09
N ARG A 82 -21.34 9.12 7.24
CA ARG A 82 -22.29 8.50 6.29
C ARG A 82 -23.00 7.28 6.86
N SER A 83 -22.49 6.75 7.96
CA SER A 83 -23.04 5.63 8.69
C SER A 83 -22.63 5.75 10.16
N VAL A 84 -23.36 5.08 11.04
CA VAL A 84 -23.01 5.04 12.47
C VAL A 84 -21.63 4.40 12.67
N SER A 85 -21.28 3.36 11.90
CA SER A 85 -19.94 2.76 12.00
C SER A 85 -18.82 3.73 11.63
N HIS A 86 -19.01 4.55 10.58
CA HIS A 86 -18.04 5.58 10.22
C HIS A 86 -17.96 6.69 11.28
N LEU A 87 -19.07 7.03 11.91
CA LEU A 87 -19.08 7.99 13.02
C LEU A 87 -18.23 7.48 14.20
N LEU A 88 -18.47 6.24 14.63
CA LEU A 88 -17.74 5.63 15.75
C LEU A 88 -16.24 5.57 15.47
N GLN A 89 -15.84 5.16 14.26
CA GLN A 89 -14.42 5.14 13.86
C GLN A 89 -13.78 6.52 13.97
N VAL A 90 -14.45 7.56 13.44
CA VAL A 90 -13.92 8.92 13.53
C VAL A 90 -13.80 9.38 14.99
N ILE A 91 -14.77 9.04 15.85
CA ILE A 91 -14.73 9.43 17.25
C ILE A 91 -13.66 8.66 18.03
N GLU A 92 -13.51 7.35 17.80
CA GLU A 92 -12.43 6.52 18.37
C GLU A 92 -11.05 7.09 18.00
N ASP A 93 -10.83 7.41 16.72
CA ASP A 93 -9.58 8.04 16.24
C ASP A 93 -9.31 9.39 16.92
N LEU A 94 -10.36 10.18 17.20
CA LEU A 94 -10.25 11.46 17.89
C LEU A 94 -9.93 11.28 19.38
N GLU A 95 -10.59 10.35 20.05
CA GLU A 95 -10.37 10.02 21.46
C GLU A 95 -8.95 9.52 21.71
N GLU A 96 -8.42 8.64 20.84
CA GLU A 96 -7.03 8.17 20.91
C GLU A 96 -6.01 9.32 20.83
N ARG A 97 -6.38 10.41 20.15
CA ARG A 97 -5.56 11.62 20.00
C ARG A 97 -5.83 12.68 21.08
N GLY A 98 -6.72 12.39 22.03
CA GLY A 98 -7.13 13.33 23.08
C GLY A 98 -7.96 14.51 22.56
N VAL A 99 -8.64 14.34 21.43
CA VAL A 99 -9.54 15.33 20.83
C VAL A 99 -10.97 14.98 21.20
N HIS A 100 -11.77 15.98 21.60
CA HIS A 100 -13.19 15.76 21.90
C HIS A 100 -14.06 15.99 20.66
N PHE A 101 -15.26 15.41 20.68
CA PHE A 101 -16.27 15.56 19.64
C PHE A 101 -17.58 16.03 20.26
N ARG A 102 -18.23 16.99 19.60
CA ARG A 102 -19.53 17.52 20.01
C ARG A 102 -20.45 17.70 18.81
N SER A 103 -21.69 17.22 18.95
CA SER A 103 -22.81 17.63 18.11
C SER A 103 -23.64 18.71 18.80
N ILE A 104 -24.12 19.71 18.06
CA ILE A 104 -24.96 20.78 18.61
C ILE A 104 -26.39 20.29 18.84
N ARG A 105 -26.98 19.57 17.88
CA ARG A 105 -28.39 19.14 17.93
C ARG A 105 -28.60 17.70 18.39
N ASP A 106 -27.52 16.92 18.49
CA ASP A 106 -27.58 15.55 19.00
C ASP A 106 -26.99 15.49 20.42
N PRO A 107 -27.45 14.58 21.30
CA PRO A 107 -26.99 14.47 22.68
C PRO A 107 -25.60 13.81 22.80
N ILE A 108 -24.66 14.15 21.90
CA ILE A 108 -23.32 13.56 21.84
C ILE A 108 -22.29 14.67 22.05
N ASP A 109 -21.66 14.62 23.23
CA ASP A 109 -20.49 15.41 23.62
C ASP A 109 -19.54 14.51 24.39
N THR A 110 -18.43 14.12 23.76
CA THR A 110 -17.45 13.19 24.34
C THR A 110 -16.61 13.82 25.47
N SER A 111 -16.80 15.11 25.74
CA SER A 111 -16.23 15.75 26.94
C SER A 111 -17.13 15.60 28.18
N THR A 112 -18.31 15.01 28.04
CA THR A 112 -19.28 14.81 29.13
C THR A 112 -19.60 13.32 29.35
N PRO A 113 -19.81 12.86 30.60
CA PRO A 113 -20.23 11.48 30.86
C PRO A 113 -21.55 11.10 30.17
N GLN A 114 -22.51 12.03 30.08
CA GLN A 114 -23.81 11.81 29.46
C GLN A 114 -23.69 11.67 27.93
N GLY A 115 -22.84 12.47 27.30
CA GLY A 115 -22.57 12.36 25.87
C GLY A 115 -21.80 11.08 25.53
N MET A 116 -20.84 10.68 26.38
CA MET A 116 -20.15 9.39 26.27
C MET A 116 -21.12 8.20 26.38
N PHE A 117 -22.04 8.22 27.35
CA PHE A 117 -23.07 7.20 27.47
C PHE A 117 -23.94 7.13 26.21
N SER A 118 -24.39 8.28 25.70
CA SER A 118 -25.21 8.36 24.49
C SER A 118 -24.50 7.79 23.26
N LEU A 119 -23.19 8.05 23.14
CA LEU A 119 -22.33 7.49 22.10
C LEU A 119 -22.22 5.96 22.22
N GLN A 120 -22.00 5.44 23.43
CA GLN A 120 -21.90 3.99 23.68
C GLN A 120 -23.21 3.26 23.35
N VAL A 121 -24.35 3.83 23.73
CA VAL A 121 -25.68 3.29 23.38
C VAL A 121 -25.86 3.28 21.86
N LEU A 122 -25.51 4.37 21.18
CA LEU A 122 -25.55 4.44 19.71
C LEU A 122 -24.65 3.36 19.07
N GLY A 123 -23.47 3.14 19.63
CA GLY A 123 -22.55 2.08 19.22
C GLY A 123 -23.13 0.67 19.38
N ALA A 124 -23.74 0.39 20.53
CA ALA A 124 -24.39 -0.88 20.82
C ALA A 124 -25.58 -1.14 19.87
N VAL A 125 -26.41 -0.13 19.60
CA VAL A 125 -27.52 -0.24 18.65
C VAL A 125 -27.01 -0.53 17.24
N ALA A 126 -25.95 0.15 16.78
CA ALA A 126 -25.36 -0.11 15.47
C ALA A 126 -24.70 -1.49 15.36
N GLN A 127 -24.20 -2.06 16.45
CA GLN A 127 -23.73 -3.45 16.49
C GLN A 127 -24.90 -4.44 16.41
N LEU A 128 -25.98 -4.18 17.17
CA LEU A 128 -27.19 -4.99 17.16
C LEU A 128 -27.83 -5.04 15.77
N GLU A 129 -28.00 -3.89 15.10
CA GLU A 129 -28.56 -3.85 13.74
C GLU A 129 -27.73 -4.68 12.76
N ARG A 130 -26.40 -4.57 12.81
CA ARG A 130 -25.50 -5.37 11.97
C ARG A 130 -25.67 -6.87 12.24
N ALA A 131 -25.78 -7.26 13.51
CA ALA A 131 -26.00 -8.65 13.90
C ALA A 131 -27.35 -9.18 13.37
N LEU A 132 -28.43 -8.40 13.52
CA LEU A 132 -29.76 -8.76 13.02
C LEU A 132 -29.82 -8.87 11.49
N ILE A 133 -29.17 -7.95 10.77
CA ILE A 133 -29.05 -8.05 9.29
C ILE A 133 -28.30 -9.32 8.90
N ALA A 134 -27.19 -9.63 9.57
CA ALA A 134 -26.42 -10.83 9.32
C ALA A 134 -27.22 -12.10 9.60
N GLU A 135 -27.96 -12.14 10.71
CA GLU A 135 -28.85 -13.23 11.09
C GLU A 135 -29.94 -13.45 10.04
N ARG A 136 -30.67 -12.38 9.68
CA ARG A 136 -31.72 -12.42 8.65
C ARG A 136 -31.17 -12.88 7.30
N THR A 137 -29.97 -12.43 6.93
CA THR A 137 -29.30 -12.84 5.69
C THR A 137 -28.95 -14.33 5.73
N LYS A 138 -28.40 -14.83 6.84
CA LYS A 138 -28.09 -16.25 7.03
C LYS A 138 -29.36 -17.11 6.99
N ALA A 139 -30.43 -16.68 7.65
CA ALA A 139 -31.73 -17.35 7.62
C ALA A 139 -32.31 -17.39 6.19
N GLY A 140 -32.24 -16.26 5.47
CA GLY A 140 -32.66 -16.16 4.07
C GLY A 140 -31.87 -17.09 3.15
N ILE A 141 -30.54 -17.15 3.30
CA ILE A 141 -29.67 -18.07 2.56
C ILE A 141 -30.02 -19.53 2.90
N LYS A 142 -30.24 -19.87 4.17
CA LYS A 142 -30.63 -21.23 4.60
C LYS A 142 -31.96 -21.63 3.96
N ALA A 143 -32.97 -20.76 3.99
CA ALA A 143 -34.26 -21.00 3.36
C ALA A 143 -34.17 -21.09 1.83
N ALA A 144 -33.32 -20.28 1.19
CA ALA A 144 -33.05 -20.36 -0.24
C ALA A 144 -32.41 -21.70 -0.61
N LYS A 145 -31.39 -22.14 0.15
CA LYS A 145 -30.75 -23.45 -0.02
C LYS A 145 -31.72 -24.62 0.16
N ALA A 146 -32.59 -24.56 1.17
CA ALA A 146 -33.63 -25.58 1.40
C ALA A 146 -34.62 -25.68 0.23
N ARG A 147 -34.86 -24.56 -0.48
CA ARG A 147 -35.66 -24.51 -1.73
C ARG A 147 -34.84 -24.82 -2.99
N GLY A 148 -33.65 -25.40 -2.86
CA GLY A 148 -32.78 -25.76 -3.99
C GLY A 148 -32.05 -24.60 -4.66
N LYS A 149 -32.17 -23.36 -4.16
CA LYS A 149 -31.42 -22.22 -4.72
C LYS A 149 -29.97 -22.26 -4.26
N LEU A 150 -29.08 -22.16 -5.23
CA LEU A 150 -27.64 -22.29 -5.04
C LEU A 150 -26.97 -20.90 -5.01
N PRO A 151 -26.12 -20.59 -4.01
CA PRO A 151 -25.42 -19.32 -3.95
C PRO A 151 -24.30 -19.24 -5.00
N GLY A 152 -23.92 -18.01 -5.36
CA GLY A 152 -22.86 -17.70 -6.32
C GLY A 152 -23.36 -17.51 -7.75
N ASN A 153 -22.45 -17.15 -8.67
CA ASN A 153 -22.77 -16.98 -10.09
C ASN A 153 -23.01 -18.35 -10.74
N PRO A 154 -24.21 -18.64 -11.28
CA PRO A 154 -24.52 -19.92 -11.93
C PRO A 154 -23.56 -20.24 -13.08
N GLY A 155 -23.22 -19.25 -13.90
CA GLY A 155 -22.29 -19.42 -15.02
C GLY A 155 -20.88 -19.81 -14.59
N LEU A 156 -20.41 -19.35 -13.43
CA LEU A 156 -19.11 -19.81 -12.90
C LEU A 156 -19.18 -21.24 -12.35
N ARG A 157 -20.29 -21.60 -11.70
CA ARG A 157 -20.49 -22.95 -11.15
C ARG A 157 -20.53 -23.99 -12.26
N GLU A 158 -21.21 -23.66 -13.34
CA GLU A 158 -21.32 -24.49 -14.54
C GLU A 158 -20.08 -24.38 -15.45
N ARG A 159 -19.04 -23.66 -15.01
CA ARG A 159 -17.79 -23.40 -15.76
C ARG A 159 -18.04 -22.90 -17.18
N ARG A 160 -19.08 -22.10 -17.38
CA ARG A 160 -19.41 -21.56 -18.69
C ARG A 160 -18.29 -20.62 -19.16
N PRO A 161 -17.81 -20.78 -20.40
CA PRO A 161 -16.65 -20.03 -20.88
C PRO A 161 -16.89 -18.52 -20.89
N GLU A 162 -18.11 -18.06 -21.17
CA GLU A 162 -18.49 -16.65 -21.15
C GLU A 162 -18.42 -16.05 -19.73
N ALA A 163 -18.86 -16.78 -18.70
CA ALA A 163 -18.82 -16.31 -17.32
C ALA A 163 -17.38 -16.23 -16.80
N ILE A 164 -16.55 -17.23 -17.13
CA ILE A 164 -15.13 -17.23 -16.78
C ILE A 164 -14.40 -16.08 -17.48
N LYS A 165 -14.64 -15.87 -18.79
CA LYS A 165 -14.06 -14.76 -19.56
C LYS A 165 -14.49 -13.41 -19.00
N ALA A 166 -15.76 -13.23 -18.65
CA ALA A 166 -16.26 -11.99 -18.08
C ALA A 166 -15.57 -11.64 -16.75
N VAL A 167 -15.41 -12.64 -15.86
CA VAL A 167 -14.73 -12.45 -14.58
C VAL A 167 -13.23 -12.21 -14.75
N SER A 168 -12.57 -12.91 -15.67
CA SER A 168 -11.16 -12.65 -16.02
C SER A 168 -10.99 -11.22 -16.51
N LYS A 169 -11.84 -10.78 -17.45
CA LYS A 169 -11.80 -9.42 -18.00
C LYS A 169 -12.04 -8.35 -16.94
N ALA A 170 -12.98 -8.59 -16.02
CA ALA A 170 -13.22 -7.67 -14.90
C ALA A 170 -12.00 -7.57 -13.97
N ARG A 171 -11.40 -8.70 -13.60
CA ARG A 171 -10.17 -8.73 -12.77
C ARG A 171 -9.00 -8.04 -13.47
N GLU A 172 -8.82 -8.32 -14.75
CA GLU A 172 -7.81 -7.71 -15.59
C GLU A 172 -7.94 -6.19 -15.67
N LYS A 173 -9.18 -5.69 -15.74
CA LYS A 173 -9.45 -4.24 -15.75
C LYS A 173 -9.09 -3.61 -14.41
N ILE A 174 -9.55 -4.18 -13.30
CA ILE A 174 -9.25 -3.67 -11.94
C ILE A 174 -7.73 -3.64 -11.72
N TYR A 175 -7.05 -4.73 -12.06
CA TYR A 175 -5.59 -4.81 -11.95
C TYR A 175 -4.88 -3.75 -12.80
N LEU A 176 -5.36 -3.51 -14.03
CA LEU A 176 -4.79 -2.47 -14.91
C LEU A 176 -5.01 -1.07 -14.32
N ASP A 177 -6.20 -0.77 -13.82
CA ASP A 177 -6.53 0.53 -13.23
C ASP A 177 -5.63 0.83 -12.00
N GLU A 178 -5.47 -0.16 -11.11
CA GLU A 178 -4.54 -0.08 -9.95
C GLU A 178 -3.08 0.10 -10.40
N LEU A 179 -2.68 -0.62 -11.46
CA LEU A 179 -1.33 -0.54 -12.00
C LEU A 179 -1.04 0.84 -12.59
N ILE A 180 -1.98 1.42 -13.35
CA ILE A 180 -1.87 2.76 -13.92
C ILE A 180 -1.77 3.80 -12.83
N SER A 181 -2.62 3.71 -11.80
CA SER A 181 -2.61 4.63 -10.65
C SER A 181 -1.26 4.64 -9.93
N SER A 182 -0.67 3.46 -9.72
CA SER A 182 0.64 3.33 -9.06
C SER A 182 1.84 3.58 -9.98
N ALA A 183 1.66 3.55 -11.32
CA ALA A 183 2.76 3.56 -12.29
C ALA A 183 3.70 4.76 -12.15
N GLN A 184 3.18 5.94 -11.79
CA GLN A 184 3.98 7.15 -11.64
C GLN A 184 5.09 7.01 -10.58
N THR A 185 4.92 6.13 -9.60
CA THR A 185 5.87 5.94 -8.49
C THR A 185 7.05 5.05 -8.86
N TRP A 186 6.83 3.99 -9.64
CA TRP A 186 7.84 2.96 -9.90
C TRP A 186 8.30 2.89 -11.36
N LEU A 187 7.44 3.22 -12.33
CA LEU A 187 7.75 3.10 -13.77
C LEU A 187 8.94 3.98 -14.23
N PRO A 188 9.13 5.22 -13.74
CA PRO A 188 10.30 6.03 -14.11
C PRO A 188 11.62 5.34 -13.76
N THR A 189 11.68 4.70 -12.57
CA THR A 189 12.86 3.94 -12.12
C THR A 189 13.11 2.73 -13.02
N VAL A 190 12.06 2.02 -13.43
CA VAL A 190 12.16 0.90 -14.37
C VAL A 190 12.69 1.37 -15.72
N ARG A 191 12.17 2.48 -16.27
CA ARG A 191 12.63 3.07 -17.54
C ARG A 191 14.09 3.50 -17.50
N GLN A 192 14.56 3.98 -16.36
CA GLN A 192 15.95 4.39 -16.20
C GLN A 192 16.91 3.19 -16.17
N LEU A 193 16.50 2.08 -15.53
CA LEU A 193 17.37 0.94 -15.28
C LEU A 193 17.30 -0.15 -16.36
N ARG A 194 16.13 -0.34 -16.99
CA ARG A 194 15.96 -1.30 -18.09
C ARG A 194 16.27 -0.64 -19.43
N PRO A 195 16.87 -1.36 -20.39
CA PRO A 195 17.24 -2.78 -20.35
C PRO A 195 18.63 -3.07 -19.73
N LYS A 196 19.40 -2.04 -19.36
CA LYS A 196 20.82 -2.17 -18.95
C LYS A 196 21.03 -3.03 -17.68
N HIS A 197 20.06 -3.06 -16.77
CA HIS A 197 20.11 -3.82 -15.52
C HIS A 197 19.11 -4.99 -15.49
N SER A 198 19.49 -6.06 -14.80
CA SER A 198 18.63 -7.23 -14.56
C SER A 198 17.40 -6.84 -13.73
N TRP A 199 16.32 -7.61 -13.89
CA TRP A 199 15.08 -7.40 -13.13
C TRP A 199 15.30 -7.48 -11.62
N ASP A 200 16.15 -8.40 -11.14
CA ASP A 200 16.54 -8.47 -9.72
C ASP A 200 17.11 -7.14 -9.19
N ASN A 201 18.02 -6.51 -9.95
CA ASN A 201 18.59 -5.23 -9.54
C ASN A 201 17.53 -4.12 -9.53
N VAL A 202 16.64 -4.10 -10.52
CA VAL A 202 15.53 -3.13 -10.58
C VAL A 202 14.61 -3.28 -9.38
N VAL A 203 14.23 -4.52 -9.04
CA VAL A 203 13.41 -4.83 -7.85
C VAL A 203 14.12 -4.37 -6.58
N ARG A 204 15.42 -4.66 -6.44
CA ARG A 204 16.20 -4.24 -5.28
C ARG A 204 16.20 -2.72 -5.09
N VAL A 205 16.36 -1.95 -6.18
CA VAL A 205 16.31 -0.48 -6.13
C VAL A 205 14.92 0.02 -5.77
N LEU A 206 13.86 -0.56 -6.35
CA LEU A 206 12.49 -0.19 -6.03
C LEU A 206 12.13 -0.49 -4.58
N ASN A 207 12.51 -1.66 -4.06
CA ASN A 207 12.17 -2.05 -2.70
C ASN A 207 12.93 -1.22 -1.65
N ARG A 208 14.15 -0.77 -1.95
CA ARG A 208 14.87 0.22 -1.11
C ARG A 208 14.15 1.58 -1.04
N ARG A 209 13.33 1.91 -2.03
CA ARG A 209 12.51 3.14 -2.07
C ARG A 209 11.12 2.95 -1.44
N GLY A 210 10.89 1.84 -0.73
CA GLY A 210 9.63 1.58 -0.01
C GLY A 210 8.56 0.85 -0.83
N HIS A 211 8.90 0.34 -2.02
CA HIS A 211 8.01 -0.55 -2.76
C HIS A 211 8.14 -2.01 -2.29
N ASP A 212 7.18 -2.85 -2.67
CA ASP A 212 7.23 -4.29 -2.42
C ASP A 212 6.95 -5.07 -3.71
N TRP A 213 8.01 -5.24 -4.50
CA TRP A 213 7.99 -6.00 -5.74
C TRP A 213 8.75 -7.32 -5.61
N THR A 214 8.21 -8.34 -6.28
CA THR A 214 8.98 -9.52 -6.68
C THR A 214 9.36 -9.40 -8.16
N GLU A 215 10.40 -10.10 -8.60
CA GLU A 215 10.85 -10.10 -10.00
C GLU A 215 9.69 -10.45 -10.95
N GLU A 216 8.97 -11.52 -10.64
CA GLU A 216 7.86 -12.01 -11.46
C GLU A 216 6.68 -11.04 -11.49
N ARG A 217 6.36 -10.39 -10.35
CA ARG A 217 5.27 -9.39 -10.28
C ARG A 217 5.61 -8.15 -11.08
N LEU A 218 6.84 -7.63 -10.92
CA LEU A 218 7.29 -6.44 -11.65
C LEU A 218 7.37 -6.72 -13.16
N ARG A 219 7.92 -7.88 -13.55
CA ARG A 219 8.00 -8.27 -14.96
C ARG A 219 6.62 -8.41 -15.59
N ARG A 220 5.66 -9.05 -14.91
CA ARG A 220 4.27 -9.16 -15.38
C ARG A 220 3.59 -7.80 -15.51
N ALA A 221 3.78 -6.91 -14.54
CA ALA A 221 3.29 -5.55 -14.56
C ALA A 221 3.82 -4.77 -15.78
N VAL A 222 5.14 -4.77 -16.00
CA VAL A 222 5.75 -4.08 -17.15
C VAL A 222 5.29 -4.70 -18.47
N HIS A 223 5.23 -6.03 -18.55
CA HIS A 223 4.72 -6.71 -19.74
C HIS A 223 3.27 -6.32 -20.06
N ARG A 224 2.42 -6.20 -19.04
CA ARG A 224 1.05 -5.70 -19.20
C ARG A 224 1.03 -4.25 -19.68
N MET A 225 1.85 -3.36 -19.11
CA MET A 225 1.92 -1.96 -19.55
C MET A 225 2.39 -1.83 -21.00
N VAL A 226 3.36 -2.64 -21.44
CA VAL A 226 3.81 -2.67 -22.84
C VAL A 226 2.70 -3.18 -23.76
N ARG A 227 1.98 -4.25 -23.37
CA ARG A 227 0.86 -4.79 -24.15
C ARG A 227 -0.26 -3.77 -24.37
N GLU A 228 -0.56 -2.97 -23.35
CA GLU A 228 -1.55 -1.88 -23.42
C GLU A 228 -0.97 -0.57 -24.02
N LYS A 229 0.26 -0.58 -24.54
CA LYS A 229 0.97 0.56 -25.14
C LYS A 229 1.21 1.75 -24.19
N LEU A 230 1.29 1.49 -22.89
CA LEU A 230 1.57 2.48 -21.84
C LEU A 230 3.07 2.56 -21.45
N ALA A 231 3.87 1.61 -21.93
CA ALA A 231 5.31 1.55 -21.69
C ALA A 231 6.05 1.06 -22.95
N ASP A 232 7.34 1.40 -23.02
CA ASP A 232 8.19 1.07 -24.15
C ASP A 232 8.50 -0.43 -24.22
N PRO A 233 8.33 -1.10 -25.37
CA PRO A 233 8.75 -2.49 -25.57
C PRO A 233 10.21 -2.78 -25.23
N GLU A 234 11.11 -1.79 -25.35
CA GLU A 234 12.54 -1.96 -25.05
C GLU A 234 12.79 -2.40 -23.60
N LEU A 235 11.88 -2.09 -22.67
CA LEU A 235 11.97 -2.50 -21.27
C LEU A 235 11.96 -4.01 -21.08
N LEU A 236 11.42 -4.77 -22.05
CA LEU A 236 11.34 -6.23 -22.00
C LEU A 236 12.57 -6.93 -22.59
N VAL A 237 13.45 -6.18 -23.27
CA VAL A 237 14.66 -6.74 -23.90
C VAL A 237 15.57 -7.38 -22.84
N ARG A 238 16.13 -8.55 -23.16
CA ARG A 238 17.04 -9.24 -22.23
C ARG A 238 18.22 -8.33 -21.89
N SER A 239 18.52 -8.17 -20.60
CA SER A 239 19.68 -7.38 -20.19
C SER A 239 20.97 -7.99 -20.71
N PRO A 240 21.96 -7.16 -21.07
CA PRO A 240 23.29 -7.67 -21.35
C PRO A 240 23.80 -8.42 -20.13
N ARG A 241 24.43 -9.58 -20.36
CA ARG A 241 25.08 -10.35 -19.30
C ARG A 241 26.23 -9.51 -18.78
N ARG A 242 26.12 -9.00 -17.55
CA ARG A 242 27.20 -8.24 -16.91
C ARG A 242 28.36 -9.20 -16.62
N ALA A 243 29.58 -8.79 -16.91
CA ALA A 243 30.76 -9.56 -16.52
C ALA A 243 30.71 -9.79 -14.99
N PRO A 244 30.93 -11.03 -14.52
CA PRO A 244 31.04 -11.30 -13.10
C PRO A 244 32.08 -10.39 -12.46
N GLU A 245 31.77 -9.89 -11.25
CA GLU A 245 32.78 -9.29 -10.37
C GLU A 245 33.74 -10.35 -9.81
N ASP A 246 33.63 -11.61 -10.25
CA ASP A 246 34.40 -12.74 -9.77
C ASP A 246 35.88 -12.62 -10.18
N HIS A 247 36.68 -12.18 -9.21
CA HIS A 247 38.12 -12.00 -9.32
C HIS A 247 38.81 -13.28 -9.83
N LEU A 248 38.33 -14.45 -9.41
CA LEU A 248 38.87 -15.75 -9.79
C LEU A 248 38.70 -16.03 -11.28
N MET A 249 37.55 -15.68 -11.86
CA MET A 249 37.31 -15.86 -13.29
C MET A 249 38.21 -14.94 -14.12
N LYS A 250 38.43 -13.70 -13.66
CA LYS A 250 39.34 -12.74 -14.31
C LYS A 250 40.80 -13.20 -14.23
N LEU A 251 41.22 -13.73 -13.09
CA LEU A 251 42.56 -14.29 -12.89
C LEU A 251 42.81 -15.51 -13.77
N VAL A 252 41.87 -16.47 -13.79
CA VAL A 252 41.95 -17.66 -14.64
C VAL A 252 42.01 -17.27 -16.12
N ALA A 253 41.21 -16.28 -16.53
CA ALA A 253 41.26 -15.75 -17.89
C ALA A 253 42.60 -15.06 -18.20
N ALA A 254 43.13 -14.26 -17.27
CA ALA A 254 44.42 -13.59 -17.45
C ALA A 254 45.59 -14.58 -17.57
N ILE A 255 45.62 -15.62 -16.73
CA ILE A 255 46.64 -16.69 -16.79
C ILE A 255 46.56 -17.42 -18.14
N SER A 256 45.35 -17.78 -18.59
CA SER A 256 45.16 -18.47 -19.87
C SER A 256 45.49 -17.60 -21.09
N ILE A 257 45.35 -16.27 -21.00
CA ILE A 257 45.74 -15.34 -22.06
C ILE A 257 47.26 -15.14 -22.09
N ALA A 258 47.90 -15.12 -20.92
CA ALA A 258 49.34 -14.94 -20.79
C ALA A 258 50.14 -16.15 -21.30
N ASP A 259 49.61 -17.37 -21.12
CA ASP A 259 50.22 -18.59 -21.65
C ASP A 259 49.15 -19.58 -22.15
N PRO A 260 48.83 -19.53 -23.46
CA PRO A 260 47.80 -20.39 -24.07
C PRO A 260 48.14 -21.88 -24.10
N GLY A 261 49.39 -22.27 -23.82
CA GLY A 261 49.85 -23.66 -23.85
C GLY A 261 49.66 -24.43 -22.53
N LEU A 262 49.28 -23.75 -21.45
CA LEU A 262 49.14 -24.36 -20.13
C LEU A 262 47.97 -25.34 -20.06
N SER A 263 48.22 -26.50 -19.43
CA SER A 263 47.13 -27.43 -19.14
C SER A 263 46.25 -26.91 -18.00
N LEU A 264 45.00 -27.40 -17.93
CA LEU A 264 44.08 -27.06 -16.84
C LEU A 264 44.62 -27.41 -15.43
N ARG A 265 45.55 -28.38 -15.34
CA ARG A 265 46.22 -28.74 -14.09
C ARG A 265 47.30 -27.73 -13.71
N ASP A 266 47.96 -27.15 -14.70
CA ASP A 266 49.02 -26.15 -14.48
C ASP A 266 48.40 -24.83 -14.04
N ILE A 267 47.31 -24.41 -14.67
CA ILE A 267 46.52 -23.24 -14.23
C ILE A 267 45.99 -23.44 -12.80
N ALA A 268 45.49 -24.63 -12.47
CA ALA A 268 45.07 -24.96 -11.10
C ALA A 268 46.24 -24.87 -10.09
N SER A 269 47.41 -25.38 -10.46
CA SER A 269 48.61 -25.35 -9.60
C SER A 269 49.13 -23.93 -9.39
N GLN A 270 49.06 -23.09 -10.44
CA GLN A 270 49.43 -21.68 -10.37
C GLN A 270 48.50 -20.89 -9.45
N LEU A 271 47.18 -21.16 -9.50
CA LEU A 271 46.22 -20.55 -8.58
C LEU A 271 46.45 -20.99 -7.13
N ASP A 272 46.78 -22.27 -6.89
CA ASP A 272 47.16 -22.76 -5.56
C ASP A 272 48.45 -22.08 -5.05
N GLN A 273 49.45 -21.86 -5.92
CA GLN A 273 50.70 -21.15 -5.57
C GLN A 273 50.47 -19.66 -5.26
N MET A 274 49.52 -19.03 -5.96
CA MET A 274 49.11 -17.65 -5.69
C MET A 274 48.27 -17.51 -4.41
N GLY A 275 47.93 -18.62 -3.74
CA GLY A 275 47.15 -18.64 -2.50
C GLY A 275 45.65 -18.44 -2.70
N GLU A 276 45.17 -18.47 -3.95
CA GLU A 276 43.77 -18.29 -4.30
C GLU A 276 42.97 -19.55 -3.99
N ARG A 277 41.77 -19.39 -3.43
CA ARG A 277 40.91 -20.52 -3.07
C ARG A 277 39.74 -20.68 -4.03
N PRO A 278 39.34 -21.92 -4.37
CA PRO A 278 38.12 -22.15 -5.16
C PRO A 278 36.88 -21.55 -4.49
N ALA A 279 35.97 -20.98 -5.28
CA ALA A 279 34.73 -20.33 -4.81
C ALA A 279 33.84 -21.22 -3.92
N ARG A 280 34.01 -22.55 -3.97
CA ARG A 280 33.27 -23.52 -3.14
C ARG A 280 34.03 -23.97 -1.88
N GLY A 281 35.10 -23.27 -1.48
CA GLY A 281 35.79 -23.48 -0.20
C GLY A 281 36.69 -24.71 -0.13
N GLY A 282 37.07 -25.30 -1.27
CA GLY A 282 38.02 -26.42 -1.33
C GLY A 282 39.45 -26.01 -0.95
N ARG A 283 40.26 -26.97 -0.48
CA ARG A 283 41.68 -26.72 -0.12
C ARG A 283 42.64 -26.69 -1.31
N LYS A 284 42.23 -27.21 -2.48
CA LYS A 284 43.03 -27.26 -3.70
C LYS A 284 42.16 -27.03 -4.92
N TRP A 285 42.71 -26.43 -5.97
CA TRP A 285 42.02 -26.27 -7.24
C TRP A 285 41.85 -27.60 -7.98
N GLN A 286 40.63 -27.84 -8.47
CA GLN A 286 40.34 -28.98 -9.34
C GLN A 286 40.36 -28.53 -10.80
N PRO A 287 40.93 -29.31 -11.74
CA PRO A 287 40.96 -28.95 -13.16
C PRO A 287 39.56 -28.71 -13.77
N SER A 288 38.54 -29.39 -13.24
CA SER A 288 37.14 -29.17 -13.62
C SER A 288 36.60 -27.80 -13.20
N SER A 289 37.08 -27.27 -12.06
CA SER A 289 36.70 -25.94 -11.58
C SER A 289 37.35 -24.84 -12.42
N VAL A 290 38.61 -25.03 -12.80
CA VAL A 290 39.32 -24.14 -13.74
C VAL A 290 38.66 -24.16 -15.12
N ARG A 291 38.33 -25.35 -15.64
CA ARG A 291 37.60 -25.49 -16.91
C ARG A 291 36.27 -24.74 -16.88
N ASN A 292 35.48 -24.90 -15.83
CA ASN A 292 34.20 -24.20 -15.69
C ASN A 292 34.38 -22.68 -15.72
N LEU A 293 35.42 -22.15 -15.05
CA LEU A 293 35.74 -20.72 -15.05
C LEU A 293 36.26 -20.23 -16.41
N LEU A 294 37.03 -21.04 -17.14
CA LEU A 294 37.45 -20.72 -18.51
C LEU A 294 36.27 -20.74 -19.48
N ASP A 295 35.40 -21.75 -19.41
CA ASP A 295 34.18 -21.83 -20.22
C ASP A 295 33.24 -20.66 -19.91
N GLU A 296 33.22 -20.20 -18.67
CA GLU A 296 32.51 -18.99 -18.26
C GLU A 296 33.20 -17.72 -18.82
N ALA A 297 34.53 -17.61 -18.74
CA ALA A 297 35.30 -16.50 -19.30
C ALA A 297 35.12 -16.36 -20.82
N HIS A 298 35.11 -17.46 -21.58
CA HIS A 298 34.81 -17.47 -23.01
C HIS A 298 33.37 -17.01 -23.29
N ARG A 299 32.39 -17.47 -22.51
CA ARG A 299 30.98 -17.03 -22.62
C ARG A 299 30.77 -15.54 -22.34
N PHE A 300 31.64 -14.94 -21.54
CA PHE A 300 31.65 -13.50 -21.25
C PHE A 300 32.59 -12.69 -22.17
N GLY A 301 33.26 -13.34 -23.13
CA GLY A 301 34.12 -12.68 -24.11
C GLY A 301 35.44 -12.13 -23.55
N LEU A 302 35.87 -12.63 -22.39
CA LEU A 302 37.15 -12.26 -21.78
C LEU A 302 38.34 -12.92 -22.49
N ILE A 303 38.10 -14.09 -23.09
CA ILE A 303 39.06 -14.83 -23.91
C ILE A 303 38.44 -14.96 -25.31
N ARG A 304 39.20 -14.64 -26.34
CA ARG A 304 38.80 -14.83 -27.75
C ARG A 304 39.57 -16.05 -28.29
N HIS A 305 38.88 -16.85 -29.11
CA HIS A 305 39.50 -17.94 -29.88
C HIS A 305 40.58 -17.41 -30.81
#